data_AF-V4UD72-F1
#
_entry.id   AF-V4UD72-F1
#
_cell.length_a   1.000
_cell.length_b   1.000
_cell.length_c   1.000
_cell.angle_alpha   90.00
_cell.angle_beta   90.00
_cell.angle_gamma   90.00
#
_symmetry.space_group_name_H-M   'P 1'
#
loop_
_entity.id
_entity.type
_entity.pdbx_description
1 polymer ?
#
loop_
_entity_poly.entity_id
_entity_poly.type
_entity_poly.pdbx_seq_one_letter_code
_entity_poly.pdbx_strand_id
1 'polypeptide(L)'
;MEKLEKEQSVKLETLSKYATDLTKMAQEGKLDPLVGREQQLERVMQILCKRRKNNPCLIGDPGVGKTVIVEGLAQRIVNSSSPFKLQGKKIFALEMGRLIAGASNRGEFEERLTMIVDEVKLSEGGIILFIDELHTLIGAGGGGQALDAANIMKPALARGDLRCIGATTLDEYRKYVEKDSALKRRFQKVLVAEPSVDETVDILQGLISKYEAFHSVKYSEECLTAASSLSNQYISDRFNPDKSIDLIDEAGARVMLHKPRGATGLITEGDIGEVVALWTGIPVEKVSAEDSQRLLRLEESLRKHIVGQTEAVEAISRAIRRARVGIRDPNRPISSFLFTGPTGVGKTELANALAFEYFGSKEAMVRIDMSEYMEKHTVSKFFGSPPGYVGFENGGQLTEAVRHRPHSVILFDEIEKAHRDVLNVMLQLLDDGRVTDGKGQTVDFKNTIIIMTSNIGDSVIARESILGSDQMEREVAEELRRRFRPEFLNRIDEVIVFRQLNKMQLMEIVDIMLKEIYERLEAKSIDLTVTDTFKKKLIEEGYNPSYGARPLRRAIGRLLEDNVAELILTGYIQEGDSVTMDCDSGGNVIVYCRGNGYDSLLI
;
A
#
# COMPACT_ATOMS: atom_id res chain seq x y z
N MET A 1 -64.63 17.08 29.68
CA MET A 1 -63.88 17.26 28.42
C MET A 1 -62.76 16.23 28.36
N GLU A 2 -63.11 14.95 28.40
CA GLU A 2 -62.16 13.83 28.59
C GLU A 2 -62.45 12.71 27.58
N LYS A 3 -62.90 13.10 26.38
CA LYS A 3 -63.18 12.24 25.24
C LYS A 3 -62.78 12.98 23.97
N LEU A 4 -61.49 13.18 23.72
CA LEU A 4 -60.97 13.62 22.41
C LEU A 4 -59.45 13.42 22.21
N GLU A 5 -58.81 12.47 22.90
CA GLU A 5 -57.43 12.05 22.62
C GLU A 5 -57.34 10.53 22.44
N LYS A 6 -58.04 10.02 21.42
CA LYS A 6 -57.68 8.75 20.78
C LYS A 6 -57.21 9.08 19.37
N GLU A 7 -56.04 9.70 19.27
CA GLU A 7 -55.27 9.60 18.03
C GLU A 7 -54.86 8.14 17.87
N GLN A 8 -55.24 7.54 16.74
CA GLN A 8 -54.80 6.22 16.33
C GLN A 8 -53.27 6.22 16.26
N SER A 9 -52.59 5.73 17.30
CA SER A 9 -51.17 5.44 17.20
C SER A 9 -50.98 4.39 16.10
N VAL A 10 -50.43 4.78 14.96
CA VAL A 10 -50.01 3.84 13.91
C VAL A 10 -49.14 2.78 14.59
N LYS A 11 -49.57 1.52 14.56
CA LYS A 11 -48.79 0.42 15.11
C LYS A 11 -47.55 0.23 14.23
N LEU A 12 -46.39 0.64 14.72
CA LEU A 12 -45.09 0.54 14.03
C LEU A 12 -44.48 -0.86 14.17
N GLU A 13 -45.28 -1.91 14.00
CA GLU A 13 -44.87 -3.30 14.28
C GLU A 13 -43.78 -3.77 13.29
N THR A 14 -43.87 -3.40 12.01
CA THR A 14 -42.92 -3.80 10.97
C THR A 14 -41.62 -3.00 11.05
N LEU A 15 -41.72 -1.67 11.17
CA LEU A 15 -40.55 -0.80 11.34
C LEU A 15 -39.72 -1.19 12.56
N SER A 16 -40.36 -1.49 13.70
CA SER A 16 -39.65 -1.91 14.92
C SER A 16 -38.89 -3.24 14.76
N LYS A 17 -39.31 -4.09 13.81
CA LYS A 17 -38.68 -5.39 13.54
C LYS A 17 -37.48 -5.27 12.59
N TYR A 18 -37.61 -4.46 11.54
CA TYR A 18 -36.67 -4.41 10.42
C TYR A 18 -35.85 -3.11 10.30
N ALA A 19 -36.08 -2.15 11.19
CA ALA A 19 -35.36 -0.89 11.23
C ALA A 19 -34.98 -0.49 12.66
N THR A 20 -33.94 0.32 12.78
CA THR A 20 -33.50 0.92 14.04
C THR A 20 -34.12 2.32 14.19
N ASP A 21 -34.73 2.63 15.34
CA ASP A 21 -35.23 3.98 15.64
C ASP A 21 -34.06 4.87 16.12
N LEU A 22 -33.50 5.66 15.20
CA LEU A 22 -32.39 6.58 15.50
C LEU A 22 -32.84 7.71 16.44
N THR A 23 -34.09 8.15 16.34
CA THR A 23 -34.64 9.16 17.25
C THR A 23 -34.74 8.66 18.69
N LYS A 24 -35.09 7.39 18.88
CA LYS A 24 -35.06 6.74 20.20
C LYS A 24 -33.63 6.58 20.72
N MET A 25 -32.69 6.17 19.87
CA MET A 25 -31.27 6.10 20.27
C MET A 25 -30.71 7.46 20.68
N ALA A 26 -31.11 8.54 20.00
CA ALA A 26 -30.76 9.90 20.37
C ALA A 26 -31.35 10.29 21.75
N GLN A 27 -32.61 9.97 22.02
CA GLN A 27 -33.25 10.19 23.33
C GLN A 27 -32.54 9.43 24.45
N GLU A 28 -32.06 8.22 24.17
CA GLU A 28 -31.32 7.39 25.11
C GLU A 28 -29.85 7.80 25.27
N GLY A 29 -29.38 8.82 24.54
CA GLY A 29 -27.99 9.29 24.58
C GLY A 29 -26.99 8.30 23.98
N LYS A 30 -27.44 7.34 23.16
CA LYS A 30 -26.60 6.26 22.59
C LYS A 30 -25.83 6.67 21.34
N LEU A 31 -26.30 7.71 20.63
CA LEU A 31 -25.64 8.18 19.41
C LEU A 31 -24.35 8.95 19.72
N ASP A 32 -23.41 8.91 18.80
CA ASP A 32 -22.20 9.74 18.87
C ASP A 32 -22.53 11.20 18.61
N PRO A 33 -21.81 12.15 19.25
CA PRO A 33 -22.00 13.56 18.96
C PRO A 33 -21.62 13.85 17.50
N LEU A 34 -22.46 14.61 16.80
CA LEU A 34 -22.08 15.15 15.52
C LEU A 34 -21.03 16.24 15.72
N VAL A 35 -19.81 15.99 15.25
CA VAL A 35 -18.73 16.98 15.20
C VAL A 35 -18.48 17.37 13.76
N GLY A 36 -18.60 18.66 13.47
CA GLY A 36 -18.53 19.18 12.11
C GLY A 36 -19.71 18.69 11.24
N ARG A 37 -19.56 18.82 9.93
CA ARG A 37 -20.61 18.49 8.93
C ARG A 37 -21.91 19.32 9.04
N GLU A 38 -21.85 20.46 9.72
CA GLU A 38 -22.99 21.37 9.90
C GLU A 38 -23.61 21.82 8.58
N GLN A 39 -22.79 22.11 7.57
CA GLN A 39 -23.27 22.51 6.25
C GLN A 39 -24.06 21.39 5.55
N GLN A 40 -23.57 20.14 5.66
CA GLN A 40 -24.22 18.96 5.08
C GLN A 40 -25.54 18.67 5.82
N LEU A 41 -25.54 18.73 7.15
CA LEU A 41 -26.76 18.56 7.95
C LEU A 41 -27.79 19.65 7.64
N GLU A 42 -27.37 20.92 7.56
CA GLU A 42 -28.25 22.01 7.16
C GLU A 42 -28.85 21.76 5.77
N ARG A 43 -28.01 21.33 4.83
CA ARG A 43 -28.46 20.98 3.47
C ARG A 43 -29.48 19.85 3.47
N VAL A 44 -29.28 18.81 4.28
CA VAL A 44 -30.23 17.71 4.46
C VAL A 44 -31.58 18.24 4.97
N MET A 45 -31.58 19.07 6.02
CA MET A 45 -32.80 19.69 6.57
C MET A 45 -33.52 20.57 5.54
N GLN A 46 -32.76 21.40 4.79
CA GLN A 46 -33.30 22.22 3.71
C GLN A 46 -34.03 21.37 2.68
N ILE A 47 -33.42 20.25 2.24
CA ILE A 47 -34.02 19.34 1.26
C ILE A 47 -35.29 18.70 1.81
N LEU A 48 -35.26 18.16 3.04
CA LEU A 48 -36.41 17.50 3.69
C LEU A 48 -37.61 18.44 3.87
N CYS A 49 -37.37 19.74 3.99
CA CYS A 49 -38.41 20.76 4.14
C CYS A 49 -39.05 21.20 2.81
N LYS A 50 -38.56 20.74 1.65
CA LYS A 50 -39.12 21.09 0.33
C LYS A 50 -40.45 20.40 0.08
N ARG A 51 -41.29 21.02 -0.74
CA ARG A 51 -42.58 20.45 -1.20
C ARG A 51 -42.40 19.34 -2.25
N ARG A 52 -41.34 19.42 -3.05
CA ARG A 52 -40.99 18.44 -4.09
C ARG A 52 -39.48 18.20 -4.08
N LYS A 53 -39.06 17.01 -4.50
CA LYS A 53 -37.65 16.56 -4.47
C LYS A 53 -37.07 16.62 -3.05
N ASN A 54 -37.83 16.15 -2.07
CA ASN A 54 -37.54 16.26 -0.64
C ASN A 54 -36.75 15.08 -0.07
N ASN A 55 -36.12 14.28 -0.93
CA ASN A 55 -35.29 13.15 -0.53
C ASN A 55 -33.82 13.50 -0.74
N PRO A 56 -33.04 13.79 0.32
CA PRO A 56 -31.61 13.98 0.18
C PRO A 56 -30.92 12.63 -0.07
N CYS A 57 -29.84 12.67 -0.85
CA CYS A 57 -28.94 11.55 -1.05
C CYS A 57 -27.52 12.01 -0.70
N LEU A 58 -26.99 11.48 0.39
CA LEU A 58 -25.62 11.68 0.86
C LEU A 58 -24.68 10.88 -0.05
N ILE A 59 -23.75 11.57 -0.70
CA ILE A 59 -22.82 10.98 -1.68
C ILE A 59 -21.41 11.27 -1.22
N GLY A 60 -20.66 10.21 -0.95
CA GLY A 60 -19.27 10.29 -0.49
C GLY A 60 -18.66 8.90 -0.36
N ASP A 61 -17.36 8.84 -0.19
CA ASP A 61 -16.62 7.58 -0.05
C ASP A 61 -17.01 6.82 1.23
N PRO A 62 -16.74 5.51 1.32
CA PRO A 62 -16.95 4.74 2.56
C PRO A 62 -16.17 5.35 3.73
N GLY A 63 -16.72 5.29 4.94
CA GLY A 63 -16.05 5.79 6.15
C GLY A 63 -16.12 7.31 6.40
N VAL A 64 -16.49 8.15 5.42
CA VAL A 64 -16.47 9.63 5.58
C VAL A 64 -17.51 10.22 6.55
N GLY A 65 -18.33 9.38 7.22
CA GLY A 65 -19.33 9.82 8.19
C GLY A 65 -20.70 10.18 7.61
N LYS A 66 -21.16 9.51 6.55
CA LYS A 66 -22.50 9.71 5.96
C LYS A 66 -23.62 9.44 6.98
N THR A 67 -23.52 8.34 7.72
CA THR A 67 -24.52 7.92 8.72
C THR A 67 -24.58 8.88 9.91
N VAL A 68 -23.43 9.41 10.34
CA VAL A 68 -23.33 10.38 11.44
C VAL A 68 -24.14 11.67 11.17
N ILE A 69 -24.22 12.12 9.91
CA ILE A 69 -25.07 13.27 9.54
C ILE A 69 -26.55 12.99 9.83
N VAL A 70 -27.01 11.76 9.62
CA VAL A 70 -28.39 11.35 9.87
C VAL A 70 -28.66 11.18 11.36
N GLU A 71 -27.69 10.66 12.11
CA GLU A 71 -27.72 10.59 13.57
C GLU A 71 -27.78 11.99 14.20
N GLY A 72 -26.96 12.92 13.70
CA GLY A 72 -27.00 14.33 14.11
C GLY A 72 -28.34 15.00 13.80
N LEU A 73 -29.00 14.64 12.70
CA LEU A 73 -30.38 15.07 12.44
C LEU A 73 -31.35 14.53 13.51
N ALA A 74 -31.23 13.26 13.88
CA ALA A 74 -32.06 12.66 14.93
C ALA A 74 -31.87 13.39 16.27
N GLN A 75 -30.63 13.69 16.64
CA GLN A 75 -30.30 14.49 17.83
C GLN A 75 -30.92 15.90 17.76
N ARG A 76 -30.84 16.60 16.62
CA ARG A 76 -31.47 17.94 16.47
C ARG A 76 -33.00 17.90 16.56
N ILE A 77 -33.63 16.83 16.09
CA ILE A 77 -35.08 16.66 16.22
C ILE A 77 -35.46 16.47 17.70
N VAL A 78 -34.74 15.60 18.42
CA VAL A 78 -34.98 15.34 19.85
C VAL A 78 -34.72 16.56 20.71
N ASN A 79 -33.63 17.30 20.45
CA ASN A 79 -33.26 18.50 21.17
C ASN A 79 -34.08 19.74 20.76
N SER A 80 -35.09 19.57 19.90
CA SER A 80 -35.96 20.65 19.39
C SER A 80 -35.21 21.81 18.70
N SER A 81 -33.98 21.58 18.24
CA SER A 81 -33.14 22.54 17.50
C SER A 81 -33.30 22.42 15.97
N SER A 82 -34.21 21.56 15.52
CA SER A 82 -34.62 21.42 14.12
C SER A 82 -35.71 22.42 13.71
N PRO A 83 -35.85 22.74 12.40
CA PRO A 83 -36.95 23.56 11.90
C PRO A 83 -38.32 23.00 12.31
N PHE A 84 -39.31 23.87 12.53
CA PHE A 84 -40.67 23.49 12.95
C PHE A 84 -41.28 22.33 12.14
N LYS A 85 -41.02 22.30 10.82
CA LYS A 85 -41.52 21.23 9.94
C LYS A 85 -40.91 19.85 10.18
N LEU A 86 -39.82 19.74 10.93
CA LEU A 86 -39.12 18.49 11.25
C LEU A 86 -39.27 18.09 12.73
N GLN A 87 -39.77 18.99 13.58
CA GLN A 87 -40.05 18.69 14.98
C GLN A 87 -41.04 17.53 15.11
N GLY A 88 -40.79 16.66 16.09
CA GLY A 88 -41.63 15.49 16.39
C GLY A 88 -41.55 14.36 15.36
N LYS A 89 -40.79 14.50 14.27
CA LYS A 89 -40.60 13.40 13.31
C LYS A 89 -39.70 12.31 13.87
N LYS A 90 -39.92 11.08 13.43
CA LYS A 90 -39.06 9.93 13.77
C LYS A 90 -38.16 9.56 12.61
N ILE A 91 -36.95 9.11 12.91
CA ILE A 91 -35.99 8.62 11.91
C ILE A 91 -35.76 7.13 12.14
N PHE A 92 -36.03 6.32 11.11
CA PHE A 92 -35.81 4.88 11.14
C PHE A 92 -34.73 4.49 10.11
N ALA A 93 -33.66 3.85 10.56
CA ALA A 93 -32.60 3.30 9.71
C ALA A 93 -32.93 1.87 9.29
N LEU A 94 -33.01 1.60 7.99
CA LEU A 94 -33.34 0.26 7.48
C LEU A 94 -32.17 -0.70 7.70
N GLU A 95 -32.43 -1.86 8.32
CA GLU A 95 -31.40 -2.88 8.53
C GLU A 95 -31.51 -3.98 7.45
N MET A 96 -30.69 -3.87 6.40
CA MET A 96 -30.69 -4.82 5.28
C MET A 96 -30.48 -6.27 5.72
N GLY A 97 -29.59 -6.50 6.70
CA GLY A 97 -29.36 -7.82 7.28
C GLY A 97 -30.64 -8.46 7.85
N ARG A 98 -31.49 -7.70 8.54
CA ARG A 98 -32.76 -8.22 9.09
C ARG A 98 -33.82 -8.48 8.04
N LEU A 99 -33.82 -7.67 6.98
CA LEU A 99 -34.75 -7.86 5.86
C LEU A 99 -34.45 -9.16 5.10
N ILE A 100 -33.17 -9.44 4.86
CA ILE A 100 -32.70 -10.62 4.14
C ILE A 100 -32.74 -11.86 5.06
N ALA A 101 -32.41 -11.70 6.35
CA ALA A 101 -32.43 -12.79 7.31
C ALA A 101 -33.81 -13.47 7.36
N GLY A 102 -33.82 -14.78 7.11
CA GLY A 102 -35.03 -15.59 7.07
C GLY A 102 -35.99 -15.26 5.93
N ALA A 103 -35.56 -14.52 4.90
CA ALA A 103 -36.30 -14.46 3.63
C ALA A 103 -35.85 -15.64 2.77
N SER A 104 -36.75 -16.58 2.52
CA SER A 104 -36.46 -17.83 1.77
C SER A 104 -36.35 -17.59 0.27
N ASN A 105 -36.94 -16.49 -0.20
CA ASN A 105 -36.94 -16.08 -1.60
C ASN A 105 -37.04 -14.55 -1.72
N ARG A 106 -36.87 -14.05 -2.94
CA ARG A 106 -36.96 -12.62 -3.27
C ARG A 106 -38.34 -12.02 -3.00
N GLY A 107 -39.41 -12.79 -3.14
CA GLY A 107 -40.79 -12.33 -2.93
C GLY A 107 -41.06 -11.94 -1.48
N GLU A 108 -40.59 -12.74 -0.52
CA GLU A 108 -40.72 -12.45 0.92
C GLU A 108 -39.97 -11.17 1.31
N PHE A 109 -38.82 -10.91 0.70
CA PHE A 109 -38.10 -9.65 0.88
C PHE A 109 -38.91 -8.45 0.36
N GLU A 110 -39.43 -8.55 -0.86
CA GLU A 110 -40.24 -7.50 -1.48
C GLU A 110 -41.52 -7.22 -0.68
N GLU A 111 -42.16 -8.25 -0.13
CA GLU A 111 -43.31 -8.13 0.76
C GLU A 111 -42.96 -7.37 2.05
N ARG A 112 -41.85 -7.74 2.71
CA ARG A 112 -41.35 -7.03 3.92
C ARG A 112 -41.09 -5.56 3.64
N LEU A 113 -40.42 -5.26 2.53
CA LEU A 113 -40.13 -3.88 2.15
C LEU A 113 -41.42 -3.10 1.83
N THR A 114 -42.38 -3.75 1.19
CA THR A 114 -43.70 -3.14 0.91
C THR A 114 -44.41 -2.77 2.21
N MET A 115 -44.43 -3.66 3.20
CA MET A 115 -45.02 -3.40 4.52
C MET A 115 -44.34 -2.20 5.22
N ILE A 116 -43.01 -2.10 5.15
CA ILE A 116 -42.26 -0.95 5.71
C ILE A 116 -42.66 0.34 5.01
N VAL A 117 -42.68 0.33 3.67
CA VAL A 117 -43.06 1.51 2.89
C VAL A 117 -44.49 1.94 3.20
N ASP A 118 -45.41 0.99 3.41
CA ASP A 118 -46.80 1.29 3.77
C ASP A 118 -46.94 1.86 5.18
N GLU A 119 -46.21 1.36 6.19
CA GLU A 119 -46.15 1.99 7.52
C GLU A 119 -45.62 3.43 7.46
N VAL A 120 -44.59 3.68 6.65
CA VAL A 120 -44.06 5.04 6.47
C VAL A 120 -45.11 5.95 5.82
N LYS A 121 -45.87 5.47 4.82
CA LYS A 121 -46.97 6.24 4.20
C LYS A 121 -48.08 6.57 5.21
N LEU A 122 -48.47 5.58 6.01
CA LEU A 122 -49.52 5.73 7.04
C LEU A 122 -49.14 6.74 8.13
N SER A 123 -47.86 7.03 8.30
CA SER A 123 -47.39 8.07 9.22
C SER A 123 -47.68 9.51 8.76
N GLU A 124 -48.23 9.70 7.55
CA GLU A 124 -48.51 11.01 6.94
C GLU A 124 -47.29 11.96 6.96
N GLY A 125 -46.11 11.38 6.73
CA GLY A 125 -44.83 12.09 6.73
C GLY A 125 -44.23 12.33 8.12
N GLY A 126 -44.80 11.76 9.18
CA GLY A 126 -44.22 11.73 10.53
C GLY A 126 -42.93 10.92 10.62
N ILE A 127 -42.70 10.00 9.67
CA ILE A 127 -41.50 9.16 9.60
C ILE A 127 -40.60 9.57 8.44
N ILE A 128 -39.30 9.60 8.71
CA ILE A 128 -38.23 9.70 7.70
C ILE A 128 -37.48 8.35 7.71
N LEU A 129 -37.43 7.71 6.54
CA LEU A 129 -36.69 6.46 6.37
C LEU A 129 -35.24 6.76 5.97
N PHE A 130 -34.26 6.26 6.70
CA PHE A 130 -32.86 6.26 6.29
C PHE A 130 -32.52 4.91 5.65
N ILE A 131 -31.96 4.98 4.45
CA ILE A 131 -31.50 3.83 3.68
C ILE A 131 -30.00 4.01 3.49
N ASP A 132 -29.22 3.32 4.31
CA ASP A 132 -27.79 3.19 4.05
C ASP A 132 -27.57 2.30 2.81
N GLU A 133 -26.48 2.55 2.09
CA GLU A 133 -26.17 1.83 0.84
C GLU A 133 -27.36 1.74 -0.12
N LEU A 134 -27.98 2.89 -0.43
CA LEU A 134 -29.19 3.01 -1.24
C LEU A 134 -29.17 2.21 -2.56
N HIS A 135 -27.98 2.03 -3.14
CA HIS A 135 -27.79 1.27 -4.37
C HIS A 135 -28.15 -0.22 -4.24
N THR A 136 -28.07 -0.82 -3.04
CA THR A 136 -28.41 -2.23 -2.78
C THR A 136 -29.88 -2.53 -3.06
N LEU A 137 -30.76 -1.54 -2.85
CA LEU A 137 -32.20 -1.62 -3.15
C LEU A 137 -32.56 -1.26 -4.60
N ILE A 138 -31.65 -0.64 -5.35
CA ILE A 138 -31.92 -0.08 -6.68
C ILE A 138 -31.20 -0.87 -7.78
N GLY A 139 -30.18 -1.66 -7.42
CA GLY A 139 -29.31 -2.36 -8.35
C GLY A 139 -30.07 -3.25 -9.34
N ALA A 140 -30.03 -2.85 -10.61
CA ALA A 140 -30.67 -3.55 -11.72
C ALA A 140 -29.91 -4.84 -12.06
N GLY A 141 -30.40 -5.99 -11.60
CA GLY A 141 -30.44 -7.29 -12.32
C GLY A 141 -29.20 -7.90 -12.97
N GLY A 142 -28.01 -7.29 -12.89
CA GLY A 142 -26.79 -7.74 -13.56
C GLY A 142 -25.83 -8.40 -12.58
N GLY A 143 -26.06 -9.67 -12.26
CA GLY A 143 -25.14 -10.51 -11.50
C GLY A 143 -25.56 -10.77 -10.05
N GLY A 144 -26.31 -11.86 -9.85
CA GLY A 144 -26.30 -12.68 -8.63
C GLY A 144 -26.96 -12.16 -7.34
N GLN A 145 -26.97 -10.86 -7.03
CA GLN A 145 -27.36 -10.40 -5.67
C GLN A 145 -28.16 -9.09 -5.57
N ALA A 146 -28.29 -8.30 -6.64
CA ALA A 146 -28.99 -7.02 -6.53
C ALA A 146 -30.53 -7.19 -6.52
N LEU A 147 -31.16 -6.72 -5.44
CA LEU A 147 -32.61 -6.76 -5.23
C LEU A 147 -33.23 -5.52 -5.93
N ASP A 148 -34.00 -5.71 -7.01
CA ASP A 148 -34.67 -4.58 -7.69
C ASP A 148 -35.96 -4.18 -6.94
N ALA A 149 -35.76 -3.53 -5.79
CA ALA A 149 -36.80 -2.92 -4.97
C ALA A 149 -37.20 -1.51 -5.45
N ALA A 150 -36.57 -0.99 -6.51
CA ALA A 150 -36.85 0.33 -7.05
C ALA A 150 -38.32 0.46 -7.47
N ASN A 151 -38.93 -0.61 -7.99
CA ASN A 151 -40.33 -0.62 -8.42
C ASN A 151 -41.33 -0.41 -7.27
N ILE A 152 -40.97 -0.81 -6.05
CA ILE A 152 -41.80 -0.63 -4.84
C ILE A 152 -41.70 0.81 -4.35
N MET A 153 -40.50 1.39 -4.36
CA MET A 153 -40.27 2.73 -3.83
C MET A 153 -40.68 3.85 -4.80
N LYS A 154 -40.51 3.66 -6.11
CA LYS A 154 -40.75 4.68 -7.15
C LYS A 154 -42.14 5.34 -7.04
N PRO A 155 -43.26 4.59 -6.91
CA PRO A 155 -44.59 5.20 -6.76
C PRO A 155 -44.73 6.08 -5.51
N ALA A 156 -44.18 5.61 -4.38
CA ALA A 156 -44.27 6.33 -3.10
C ALA A 156 -43.40 7.60 -3.11
N LEU A 157 -42.19 7.52 -3.68
CA LEU A 157 -41.33 8.68 -3.93
C LEU A 157 -41.95 9.64 -4.96
N ALA A 158 -42.70 9.11 -5.93
CA ALA A 158 -43.35 9.90 -6.97
C ALA A 158 -44.44 10.82 -6.43
N ARG A 159 -45.27 10.27 -5.53
CA ARG A 159 -46.37 10.98 -4.86
C ARG A 159 -45.90 11.86 -3.70
N GLY A 160 -44.74 11.56 -3.13
CA GLY A 160 -44.18 12.27 -1.98
C GLY A 160 -44.62 11.69 -0.64
N ASP A 161 -45.31 10.54 -0.66
CA ASP A 161 -45.79 9.81 0.51
C ASP A 161 -44.61 9.15 1.26
N LEU A 162 -43.54 8.80 0.54
CA LEU A 162 -42.29 8.30 1.13
C LEU A 162 -41.27 9.44 1.20
N ARG A 163 -40.85 9.78 2.42
CA ARG A 163 -39.73 10.68 2.69
C ARG A 163 -38.55 9.85 3.18
N CYS A 164 -37.44 9.91 2.46
CA CYS A 164 -36.25 9.17 2.83
C CYS A 164 -34.96 9.97 2.65
N ILE A 165 -33.93 9.53 3.37
CA ILE A 165 -32.53 9.93 3.21
C ILE A 165 -31.80 8.69 2.69
N GLY A 166 -31.10 8.81 1.56
CA GLY A 166 -30.26 7.72 1.06
C GLY A 166 -28.77 8.05 1.24
N ALA A 167 -27.92 7.04 1.44
CA ALA A 167 -26.47 7.18 1.39
C ALA A 167 -25.86 6.20 0.37
N THR A 168 -24.84 6.63 -0.39
CA THR A 168 -24.17 5.79 -1.41
C THR A 168 -22.84 6.42 -1.82
N THR A 169 -22.01 5.70 -2.57
CA THR A 169 -20.80 6.25 -3.19
C THR A 169 -21.12 7.02 -4.48
N LEU A 170 -20.18 7.83 -4.97
CA LEU A 170 -20.37 8.59 -6.21
C LEU A 170 -20.59 7.67 -7.43
N ASP A 171 -19.86 6.57 -7.50
CA ASP A 171 -19.90 5.65 -8.63
C ASP A 171 -21.22 4.88 -8.68
N GLU A 172 -21.68 4.38 -7.54
CA GLU A 172 -22.98 3.75 -7.39
C GLU A 172 -24.13 4.73 -7.71
N TYR A 173 -24.03 5.97 -7.21
CA TYR A 173 -25.03 7.00 -7.52
C TYR A 173 -25.12 7.21 -9.03
N ARG A 174 -23.99 7.37 -9.70
CA ARG A 174 -23.94 7.56 -11.16
C ARG A 174 -24.49 6.34 -11.90
N LYS A 175 -24.18 5.13 -11.43
CA LYS A 175 -24.57 3.87 -12.07
C LYS A 175 -26.06 3.58 -11.91
N TYR A 176 -26.63 3.77 -10.72
CA TYR A 176 -27.97 3.27 -10.39
C TYR A 176 -29.02 4.37 -10.19
N VAL A 177 -28.66 5.53 -9.63
CA VAL A 177 -29.62 6.60 -9.32
C VAL A 177 -29.70 7.64 -10.45
N GLU A 178 -28.56 8.06 -10.99
CA GLU A 178 -28.50 9.11 -12.00
C GLU A 178 -28.96 8.65 -13.39
N LYS A 179 -28.76 7.37 -13.71
CA LYS A 179 -29.27 6.76 -14.95
C LYS A 179 -30.79 6.55 -14.93
N ASP A 180 -31.39 6.37 -13.77
CA ASP A 180 -32.85 6.21 -13.64
C ASP A 180 -33.56 7.57 -13.58
N SER A 181 -34.35 7.87 -14.61
CA SER A 181 -35.03 9.16 -14.74
C SER A 181 -36.06 9.43 -13.63
N ALA A 182 -36.66 8.40 -13.04
CA ALA A 182 -37.62 8.55 -11.96
C ALA A 182 -36.90 8.90 -10.65
N LEU A 183 -35.84 8.18 -10.32
CA LEU A 183 -35.05 8.38 -9.09
C LEU A 183 -34.25 9.68 -9.13
N LYS A 184 -33.59 10.00 -10.25
CA LYS A 184 -32.88 11.28 -10.45
C LYS A 184 -33.77 12.50 -10.21
N ARG A 185 -35.07 12.39 -10.52
CA ARG A 185 -36.04 13.48 -10.29
C ARG A 185 -36.48 13.58 -8.83
N ARG A 186 -36.25 12.57 -7.99
CA ARG A 186 -36.71 12.52 -6.59
C ARG A 186 -35.63 12.74 -5.56
N PHE A 187 -34.39 12.34 -5.84
CA PHE A 187 -33.26 12.58 -4.96
C PHE A 187 -32.54 13.90 -5.28
N GLN A 188 -32.06 14.58 -4.24
CA GLN A 188 -31.13 15.70 -4.36
C GLN A 188 -29.78 15.33 -3.76
N LYS A 189 -28.71 15.62 -4.51
CA LYS A 189 -27.33 15.33 -4.10
C LYS A 189 -26.91 16.20 -2.92
N VAL A 190 -26.26 15.58 -1.95
CA VAL A 190 -25.51 16.23 -0.86
C VAL A 190 -24.13 15.58 -0.84
N LEU A 191 -23.11 16.33 -1.21
CA LEU A 191 -21.74 15.82 -1.26
C LEU A 191 -21.14 15.79 0.15
N VAL A 192 -20.54 14.67 0.51
CA VAL A 192 -19.83 14.45 1.77
C VAL A 192 -18.41 14.06 1.41
N ALA A 193 -17.51 15.04 1.42
CA ALA A 193 -16.09 14.82 1.15
C ALA A 193 -15.38 14.22 2.36
N GLU A 194 -14.26 13.54 2.16
CA GLU A 194 -13.33 13.20 3.25
C GLU A 194 -12.97 14.47 4.04
N PRO A 195 -13.00 14.45 5.38
CA PRO A 195 -12.59 15.58 6.18
C PRO A 195 -11.07 15.79 6.09
N SER A 196 -10.64 17.03 6.28
CA SER A 196 -9.21 17.36 6.41
C SER A 196 -8.59 16.76 7.67
N VAL A 197 -7.26 16.80 7.78
CA VAL A 197 -6.53 16.35 8.98
C VAL A 197 -7.05 17.10 10.22
N ASP A 198 -7.14 18.43 10.15
CA ASP A 198 -7.61 19.25 11.28
C ASP A 198 -9.06 18.93 11.65
N GLU A 199 -9.97 18.83 10.67
CA GLU A 199 -11.36 18.44 10.92
C GLU A 199 -11.47 17.03 11.52
N THR A 200 -10.57 16.12 11.15
CA THR A 200 -10.52 14.77 11.71
C THR A 200 -10.05 14.80 13.16
N VAL A 201 -9.07 15.64 13.51
CA VAL A 201 -8.66 15.83 14.91
C VAL A 201 -9.81 16.33 15.76
N ASP A 202 -10.59 17.30 15.28
CA ASP A 202 -11.79 17.79 15.97
C ASP A 202 -12.80 16.66 16.20
N ILE A 203 -13.05 15.83 15.17
CA ILE A 203 -13.91 14.65 15.28
C ILE A 203 -13.40 13.69 16.36
N LEU A 204 -12.10 13.37 16.35
CA LEU A 204 -11.49 12.48 17.35
C LEU A 204 -11.64 13.05 18.76
N GLN A 205 -11.40 14.35 18.96
CA GLN A 205 -11.57 15.02 20.26
C GLN A 205 -13.01 14.89 20.79
N GLY A 206 -14.01 14.99 19.92
CA GLY A 206 -15.41 14.82 20.34
C GLY A 206 -15.78 13.38 20.69
N LEU A 207 -15.06 12.39 20.16
CA LEU A 207 -15.31 10.96 20.41
C LEU A 207 -14.45 10.39 21.56
N ILE A 208 -13.32 11.02 21.88
CA ILE A 208 -12.27 10.42 22.70
C ILE A 208 -12.75 10.01 24.10
N SER A 209 -13.65 10.78 24.70
CA SER A 209 -14.20 10.49 26.04
C SER A 209 -14.90 9.13 26.11
N LYS A 210 -15.51 8.65 25.01
CA LYS A 210 -16.13 7.34 24.93
C LYS A 210 -15.10 6.22 24.88
N TYR A 211 -14.05 6.39 24.06
CA TYR A 211 -12.94 5.43 23.95
C TYR A 211 -12.13 5.34 25.25
N GLU A 212 -11.89 6.47 25.93
CA GLU A 212 -11.24 6.49 27.26
C GLU A 212 -12.02 5.66 28.27
N ALA A 213 -13.34 5.84 28.33
CA ALA A 213 -14.20 5.09 29.23
C ALA A 213 -14.23 3.60 28.89
N PHE A 214 -14.30 3.27 27.60
CA PHE A 214 -14.37 1.89 27.11
C PHE A 214 -13.07 1.11 27.38
N HIS A 215 -11.91 1.69 27.06
CA HIS A 215 -10.61 1.03 27.25
C HIS A 215 -9.99 1.25 28.64
N SER A 216 -10.58 2.14 29.45
CA SER A 216 -10.02 2.56 30.74
C SER A 216 -8.58 3.09 30.61
N VAL A 217 -8.37 3.98 29.64
CA VAL A 217 -7.09 4.60 29.27
C VAL A 217 -7.29 6.10 29.06
N LYS A 218 -6.19 6.84 28.88
CA LYS A 218 -6.18 8.25 28.50
C LYS A 218 -5.48 8.45 27.18
N TYR A 219 -5.94 9.41 26.39
CA TYR A 219 -5.31 9.76 25.11
C TYR A 219 -4.70 11.15 25.21
N SER A 220 -3.45 11.29 24.77
CA SER A 220 -2.77 12.59 24.67
C SER A 220 -3.29 13.39 23.47
N GLU A 221 -3.19 14.73 23.50
CA GLU A 221 -3.60 15.55 22.34
C GLU A 221 -2.72 15.27 21.11
N GLU A 222 -1.44 14.98 21.36
CA GLU A 222 -0.47 14.64 20.33
C GLU A 222 -0.84 13.33 19.60
N CYS A 223 -1.40 12.34 20.30
CA CYS A 223 -1.80 11.09 19.66
C CYS A 223 -3.01 11.25 18.73
N LEU A 224 -3.93 12.19 19.01
CA LEU A 224 -5.06 12.48 18.11
C LEU A 224 -4.56 13.10 16.80
N THR A 225 -3.63 14.05 16.92
CA THR A 225 -2.97 14.68 15.76
C THR A 225 -2.18 13.63 14.96
N ALA A 226 -1.49 12.73 15.65
CA ALA A 226 -0.77 11.62 15.04
C ALA A 226 -1.72 10.65 14.31
N ALA A 227 -2.83 10.24 14.94
CA ALA A 227 -3.79 9.33 14.33
C ALA A 227 -4.34 9.89 13.01
N SER A 228 -4.64 11.18 12.96
CA SER A 228 -5.09 11.82 11.72
C SER A 228 -3.98 11.99 10.68
N SER A 229 -2.81 12.48 11.09
CA SER A 229 -1.70 12.77 10.17
C SER A 229 -1.10 11.50 9.58
N LEU A 230 -0.84 10.51 10.43
CA LEU A 230 -0.21 9.24 10.05
C LEU A 230 -1.18 8.38 9.23
N SER A 231 -2.47 8.33 9.57
CA SER A 231 -3.44 7.60 8.74
C SER A 231 -3.59 8.24 7.36
N ASN A 232 -3.56 9.57 7.26
CA ASN A 232 -3.61 10.27 5.98
C ASN A 232 -2.37 10.02 5.13
N GLN A 233 -1.21 9.90 5.77
CA GLN A 233 0.07 9.71 5.09
C GLN A 233 0.32 8.26 4.66
N TYR A 234 -0.02 7.28 5.50
CA TYR A 234 0.40 5.89 5.33
C TYR A 234 -0.75 4.93 4.95
N ILE A 235 -2.01 5.29 5.19
CA ILE A 235 -3.19 4.44 4.90
C ILE A 235 -4.01 5.10 3.78
N SER A 236 -3.78 4.68 2.54
CA SER A 236 -4.35 5.32 1.34
C SER A 236 -5.59 4.65 0.76
N ASP A 237 -5.87 3.41 1.14
CA ASP A 237 -7.00 2.61 0.67
C ASP A 237 -8.30 2.84 1.48
N ARG A 238 -8.20 3.62 2.57
CA ARG A 238 -9.30 4.02 3.44
C ARG A 238 -9.38 5.55 3.56
N PHE A 239 -10.53 6.03 3.99
CA PHE A 239 -10.82 7.47 4.10
C PHE A 239 -10.99 7.88 5.57
N ASN A 240 -10.64 9.13 5.86
CA ASN A 240 -10.97 9.78 7.13
C ASN A 240 -12.47 10.07 7.26
N PRO A 241 -13.01 10.16 8.49
CA PRO A 241 -12.31 9.98 9.78
C PRO A 241 -12.17 8.50 10.20
N ASP A 242 -12.84 7.57 9.51
CA ASP A 242 -12.92 6.14 9.84
C ASP A 242 -11.57 5.49 10.13
N LYS A 243 -10.60 5.61 9.21
CA LYS A 243 -9.25 5.06 9.43
C LYS A 243 -8.54 5.63 10.66
N SER A 244 -8.78 6.88 11.03
CA SER A 244 -8.16 7.50 12.21
C SER A 244 -8.84 7.05 13.50
N ILE A 245 -10.16 6.86 13.46
CA ILE A 245 -10.94 6.35 14.59
C ILE A 245 -10.49 4.93 14.93
N ASP A 246 -10.34 4.07 13.93
CA ASP A 246 -9.88 2.70 14.15
C ASP A 246 -8.46 2.64 14.72
N LEU A 247 -7.55 3.55 14.33
CA LEU A 247 -6.22 3.63 14.95
C LEU A 247 -6.30 3.98 16.43
N ILE A 248 -7.18 4.92 16.81
CA ILE A 248 -7.43 5.30 18.21
C ILE A 248 -8.01 4.12 18.99
N ASP A 249 -8.93 3.39 18.39
CA ASP A 249 -9.57 2.22 18.99
C ASP A 249 -8.54 1.10 19.24
N GLU A 250 -7.78 0.73 18.21
CA GLU A 250 -6.78 -0.34 18.32
C GLU A 250 -5.63 0.01 19.26
N ALA A 251 -5.14 1.26 19.24
CA ALA A 251 -4.12 1.71 20.19
C ALA A 251 -4.63 1.63 21.64
N GLY A 252 -5.90 2.01 21.86
CA GLY A 252 -6.56 1.88 23.15
C GLY A 252 -6.65 0.44 23.64
N ALA A 253 -7.09 -0.46 22.77
CA ALA A 253 -7.17 -1.90 23.06
C ALA A 253 -5.78 -2.50 23.35
N ARG A 254 -4.76 -2.14 22.56
CA ARG A 254 -3.38 -2.61 22.74
C ARG A 254 -2.81 -2.19 24.09
N VAL A 255 -2.89 -0.91 24.44
CA VAL A 255 -2.40 -0.40 25.74
C VAL A 255 -3.21 -1.00 26.89
N MET A 256 -4.53 -1.16 26.72
CA MET A 256 -5.38 -1.81 27.72
C MET A 256 -4.94 -3.24 28.04
N LEU A 257 -4.52 -4.02 27.04
CA LEU A 257 -4.07 -5.41 27.23
C LEU A 257 -2.68 -5.53 27.88
N HIS A 258 -1.79 -4.56 27.65
CA HIS A 258 -0.39 -4.63 28.11
C HIS A 258 -0.12 -3.81 29.38
N LYS A 259 -1.03 -2.93 29.80
CA LYS A 259 -0.83 -2.10 31.00
C LYS A 259 -0.78 -2.94 32.29
N PRO A 260 0.05 -2.58 33.27
CA PRO A 260 0.05 -3.20 34.59
C PRO A 260 -1.33 -3.10 35.26
N ARG A 261 -1.72 -4.12 36.03
CA ARG A 261 -2.98 -4.09 36.79
C ARG A 261 -3.00 -2.88 37.73
N GLY A 262 -4.03 -2.05 37.61
CA GLY A 262 -4.22 -0.84 38.42
C GLY A 262 -3.62 0.44 37.85
N ALA A 263 -2.91 0.39 36.72
CA ALA A 263 -2.44 1.59 36.02
C ALA A 263 -3.47 2.08 35.00
N THR A 264 -3.65 3.40 34.92
CA THR A 264 -4.30 4.07 33.78
C THR A 264 -3.26 4.24 32.68
N GLY A 265 -3.38 3.48 31.59
CA GLY A 265 -2.49 3.61 30.43
C GLY A 265 -2.72 4.96 29.73
N LEU A 266 -1.64 5.58 29.24
CA LEU A 266 -1.67 6.79 28.43
C LEU A 266 -1.24 6.43 27.00
N ILE A 267 -2.09 6.69 26.02
CA ILE A 267 -1.78 6.56 24.60
C ILE A 267 -1.03 7.81 24.13
N THR A 268 0.09 7.57 23.47
CA THR A 268 1.01 8.58 22.93
C THR A 268 1.07 8.52 21.40
N GLU A 269 1.78 9.47 20.77
CA GLU A 269 2.11 9.43 19.34
C GLU A 269 2.80 8.10 18.95
N GLY A 270 3.66 7.57 19.82
CA GLY A 270 4.40 6.32 19.58
C GLY A 270 3.47 5.12 19.43
N ASP A 271 2.47 5.00 20.30
CA ASP A 271 1.49 3.89 20.25
C ASP A 271 0.69 3.91 18.93
N ILE A 272 0.35 5.09 18.43
CA ILE A 272 -0.30 5.23 17.11
C ILE A 272 0.66 4.81 16.00
N GLY A 273 1.92 5.24 16.07
CA GLY A 273 2.96 4.84 15.12
C GLY A 273 3.13 3.32 15.05
N GLU A 274 3.10 2.63 16.20
CA GLU A 274 3.18 1.17 16.27
C GLU A 274 1.99 0.48 15.55
N VAL A 275 0.77 0.98 15.75
CA VAL A 275 -0.42 0.43 15.08
C VAL A 275 -0.36 0.66 13.57
N VAL A 276 0.02 1.86 13.13
CA VAL A 276 0.19 2.15 11.69
C VAL A 276 1.27 1.26 11.09
N ALA A 277 2.39 1.05 11.79
CA ALA A 277 3.45 0.17 11.34
C ALA A 277 2.99 -1.29 11.24
N LEU A 278 2.15 -1.75 12.17
CA LEU A 278 1.56 -3.08 12.13
C LEU A 278 0.62 -3.26 10.92
N TRP A 279 -0.24 -2.27 10.64
CA TRP A 279 -1.21 -2.35 9.53
C TRP A 279 -0.56 -2.25 8.16
N THR A 280 0.43 -1.36 8.03
CA THR A 280 1.00 -0.99 6.73
C THR A 280 2.31 -1.70 6.44
N GLY A 281 2.98 -2.26 7.46
CA GLY A 281 4.36 -2.76 7.36
C GLY A 281 5.40 -1.66 7.21
N ILE A 282 5.01 -0.38 7.30
CA ILE A 282 5.91 0.78 7.14
C ILE A 282 6.31 1.28 8.52
N PRO A 283 7.61 1.36 8.87
CA PRO A 283 8.04 1.97 10.11
C PRO A 283 7.70 3.46 10.14
N VAL A 284 6.91 3.89 11.13
CA VAL A 284 6.41 5.26 11.29
C VAL A 284 7.11 6.03 12.42
N GLU A 285 7.91 5.33 13.23
CA GLU A 285 8.64 5.95 14.33
C GLU A 285 9.56 7.07 13.84
N LYS A 286 9.65 8.16 14.62
CA LYS A 286 10.69 9.18 14.44
C LYS A 286 12.03 8.46 14.42
N VAL A 287 12.91 8.83 13.48
CA VAL A 287 14.25 8.21 13.31
C VAL A 287 14.86 7.99 14.69
N SER A 288 14.87 6.74 15.13
CA SER A 288 15.37 6.40 16.45
C SER A 288 16.86 6.71 16.50
N ALA A 289 17.44 6.79 17.70
CA ALA A 289 18.90 6.88 17.81
C ALA A 289 19.58 5.70 17.10
N GLU A 290 18.94 4.53 17.11
CA GLU A 290 19.39 3.31 16.44
C GLU A 290 19.29 3.42 14.91
N ASP A 291 18.16 3.89 14.37
CA ASP A 291 18.00 4.13 12.92
C ASP A 291 18.97 5.18 12.42
N SER A 292 19.17 6.25 13.20
CA SER A 292 20.16 7.29 12.89
C SER A 292 21.55 6.68 12.75
N GLN A 293 21.96 5.85 13.71
CA GLN A 293 23.25 5.17 13.66
C GLN A 293 23.35 4.20 12.48
N ARG A 294 22.28 3.44 12.18
CA ARG A 294 22.22 2.53 11.04
C ARG A 294 22.38 3.29 9.72
N LEU A 295 21.66 4.41 9.55
CA LEU A 295 21.74 5.24 8.35
C LEU A 295 23.09 5.95 8.19
N LEU A 296 23.74 6.32 9.30
CA LEU A 296 25.11 6.86 9.29
C LEU A 296 26.14 5.80 8.86
N ARG A 297 25.90 4.52 9.19
CA ARG A 297 26.75 3.37 8.80
C ARG A 297 26.32 2.68 7.51
N LEU A 298 25.26 3.14 6.85
CA LEU A 298 24.69 2.49 5.65
C LEU A 298 25.77 2.27 4.57
N GLU A 299 26.66 3.24 4.39
CA GLU A 299 27.74 3.17 3.42
C GLU A 299 28.74 2.05 3.74
N GLU A 300 29.13 1.91 5.01
CA GLU A 300 30.02 0.84 5.49
C GLU A 300 29.36 -0.53 5.31
N SER A 301 28.07 -0.65 5.63
CA SER A 301 27.32 -1.90 5.45
C SER A 301 27.18 -2.31 3.98
N LEU A 302 26.89 -1.36 3.09
CA LEU A 302 26.78 -1.62 1.65
C LEU A 302 28.14 -2.02 1.06
N ARG A 303 29.25 -1.40 1.49
CA ARG A 303 30.61 -1.76 1.04
C ARG A 303 31.01 -3.20 1.38
N LYS A 304 30.40 -3.84 2.38
CA LYS A 304 30.64 -5.27 2.68
C LYS A 304 30.17 -6.20 1.56
N HIS A 305 29.20 -5.76 0.76
CA HIS A 305 28.59 -6.53 -0.31
C HIS A 305 29.02 -6.04 -1.69
N ILE A 306 29.46 -4.78 -1.79
CA ILE A 306 29.69 -4.10 -3.06
C ILE A 306 31.15 -3.69 -3.19
N VAL A 307 31.83 -4.33 -4.13
CA VAL A 307 33.25 -4.11 -4.41
C VAL A 307 33.43 -3.11 -5.54
N GLY A 308 34.30 -2.12 -5.34
CA GLY A 308 34.80 -1.22 -6.39
C GLY A 308 33.86 -0.10 -6.84
N GLN A 309 32.63 -0.04 -6.32
CA GLN A 309 31.62 0.97 -6.70
C GLN A 309 31.40 2.02 -5.60
N THR A 310 32.50 2.56 -5.06
CA THR A 310 32.47 3.46 -3.88
C THR A 310 31.57 4.68 -4.10
N GLU A 311 31.68 5.34 -5.24
CA GLU A 311 30.89 6.54 -5.58
C GLU A 311 29.39 6.23 -5.65
N ALA A 312 29.01 5.06 -6.17
CA ALA A 312 27.63 4.60 -6.21
C ALA A 312 27.06 4.42 -4.79
N VAL A 313 27.83 3.77 -3.91
CA VAL A 313 27.43 3.55 -2.52
C VAL A 313 27.30 4.87 -1.76
N GLU A 314 28.24 5.80 -1.94
CA GLU A 314 28.20 7.14 -1.33
C GLU A 314 27.02 7.98 -1.83
N ALA A 315 26.73 7.96 -3.13
CA ALA A 315 25.60 8.68 -3.72
C ALA A 315 24.26 8.19 -3.16
N ILE A 316 24.03 6.86 -3.15
CA ILE A 316 22.81 6.27 -2.59
C ILE A 316 22.68 6.60 -1.11
N SER A 317 23.75 6.38 -0.33
CA SER A 317 23.72 6.61 1.12
C SER A 317 23.39 8.06 1.45
N ARG A 318 23.92 9.02 0.69
CA ARG A 318 23.55 10.45 0.81
C ARG A 318 22.09 10.70 0.47
N ALA A 319 21.59 10.16 -0.65
CA ALA A 319 20.21 10.34 -1.08
C ALA A 319 19.19 9.78 -0.07
N ILE A 320 19.46 8.57 0.45
CA ILE A 320 18.62 7.92 1.47
C ILE A 320 18.61 8.71 2.78
N ARG A 321 19.76 9.21 3.24
CA ARG A 321 19.82 10.07 4.42
C ARG A 321 18.98 11.34 4.23
N ARG A 322 19.07 12.01 3.07
CA ARG A 322 18.24 13.19 2.76
C ARG A 322 16.74 12.90 2.81
N ALA A 323 16.33 11.75 2.30
CA ALA A 323 14.93 11.32 2.31
C ALA A 323 14.43 11.08 3.76
N ARG A 324 15.23 10.40 4.59
CA ARG A 324 14.84 10.03 5.95
C ARG A 324 14.75 11.21 6.92
N VAL A 325 15.54 12.27 6.74
CA VAL A 325 15.46 13.48 7.59
C VAL A 325 14.33 14.43 7.20
N GLY A 326 13.46 14.04 6.25
CA GLY A 326 12.27 14.83 5.89
C GLY A 326 12.55 16.10 5.09
N ILE A 327 13.76 16.25 4.53
CA ILE A 327 14.10 17.38 3.63
C ILE A 327 13.43 17.22 2.25
N ARG A 328 13.04 16.00 1.90
CA ARG A 328 12.43 15.66 0.62
C ARG A 328 10.92 15.88 0.64
N ASP A 329 10.36 16.18 -0.54
CA ASP A 329 8.91 16.16 -0.78
C ASP A 329 8.28 14.81 -0.34
N PRO A 330 7.34 14.81 0.61
CA PRO A 330 6.67 13.60 1.10
C PRO A 330 5.75 12.97 0.05
N ASN A 331 5.47 13.65 -1.07
CA ASN A 331 4.65 13.09 -2.15
C ASN A 331 5.44 12.23 -3.13
N ARG A 332 6.76 12.19 -3.06
CA ARG A 332 7.59 11.40 -3.98
C ARG A 332 8.04 10.09 -3.30
N PRO A 333 8.46 9.06 -4.08
CA PRO A 333 9.13 7.89 -3.52
C PRO A 333 10.32 8.28 -2.66
N ILE A 334 10.77 7.43 -1.73
CA ILE A 334 11.89 7.69 -0.82
C ILE A 334 13.11 8.20 -1.61
N SER A 335 13.47 7.49 -2.68
CA SER A 335 14.47 7.93 -3.65
C SER A 335 14.31 7.21 -4.98
N SER A 336 14.68 7.88 -6.07
CA SER A 336 14.74 7.32 -7.41
C SER A 336 16.16 7.38 -7.96
N PHE A 337 16.64 6.25 -8.47
CA PHE A 337 18.00 6.08 -8.97
C PHE A 337 18.00 5.51 -10.38
N LEU A 338 18.91 6.00 -11.23
CA LEU A 338 19.24 5.36 -12.51
C LEU A 338 20.68 4.84 -12.46
N PHE A 339 20.82 3.52 -12.40
CA PHE A 339 22.09 2.82 -12.43
C PHE A 339 22.48 2.54 -13.88
N THR A 340 23.51 3.20 -14.38
CA THR A 340 24.00 3.02 -15.75
C THR A 340 25.40 2.41 -15.72
N GLY A 341 25.71 1.51 -16.65
CA GLY A 341 27.05 0.93 -16.77
C GLY A 341 27.08 -0.45 -17.42
N PRO A 342 28.24 -1.11 -17.47
CA PRO A 342 28.39 -2.43 -18.09
C PRO A 342 27.55 -3.51 -17.39
N THR A 343 27.40 -4.67 -18.04
CA THR A 343 26.74 -5.83 -17.40
C THR A 343 27.66 -6.46 -16.37
N GLY A 344 27.10 -6.93 -15.24
CA GLY A 344 27.84 -7.73 -14.26
C GLY A 344 28.83 -6.96 -13.38
N VAL A 345 28.67 -5.64 -13.25
CA VAL A 345 29.51 -4.76 -12.40
C VAL A 345 28.94 -4.46 -11.01
N GLY A 346 27.74 -4.97 -10.70
CA GLY A 346 27.12 -4.83 -9.36
C GLY A 346 25.84 -3.99 -9.27
N LYS A 347 25.24 -3.56 -10.39
CA LYS A 347 24.00 -2.76 -10.39
C LYS A 347 22.85 -3.41 -9.60
N THR A 348 22.52 -4.66 -9.96
CA THR A 348 21.48 -5.45 -9.26
C THR A 348 21.90 -5.84 -7.85
N GLU A 349 23.19 -6.08 -7.62
CA GLU A 349 23.69 -6.44 -6.29
C GLU A 349 23.57 -5.28 -5.31
N LEU A 350 23.83 -4.05 -5.75
CA LEU A 350 23.64 -2.86 -4.92
C LEU A 350 22.17 -2.64 -4.58
N ALA A 351 21.25 -2.94 -5.50
CA ALA A 351 19.82 -2.93 -5.21
C ALA A 351 19.42 -3.99 -4.16
N ASN A 352 19.94 -5.21 -4.27
CA ASN A 352 19.73 -6.29 -3.30
C ASN A 352 20.28 -5.92 -1.91
N ALA A 353 21.52 -5.40 -1.87
CA ALA A 353 22.17 -4.98 -0.64
C ALA A 353 21.39 -3.83 0.02
N LEU A 354 20.90 -2.87 -0.77
CA LEU A 354 20.06 -1.79 -0.26
C LEU A 354 18.72 -2.31 0.29
N ALA A 355 18.09 -3.27 -0.38
CA ALA A 355 16.86 -3.90 0.12
C ALA A 355 17.08 -4.53 1.51
N PHE A 356 18.15 -5.29 1.66
CA PHE A 356 18.52 -5.90 2.94
C PHE A 356 18.90 -4.86 4.01
N GLU A 357 19.80 -3.94 3.69
CA GLU A 357 20.34 -2.98 4.67
C GLU A 357 19.34 -1.91 5.09
N TYR A 358 18.36 -1.57 4.24
CA TYR A 358 17.36 -0.54 4.56
C TYR A 358 16.02 -1.12 5.02
N PHE A 359 15.52 -2.18 4.37
CA PHE A 359 14.22 -2.79 4.69
C PHE A 359 14.34 -4.04 5.57
N GLY A 360 15.56 -4.51 5.84
CA GLY A 360 15.82 -5.68 6.69
C GLY A 360 15.63 -7.04 6.01
N SER A 361 15.24 -7.07 4.73
CA SER A 361 15.00 -8.32 4.01
C SER A 361 15.36 -8.19 2.52
N LYS A 362 16.02 -9.21 1.96
CA LYS A 362 16.23 -9.32 0.51
C LYS A 362 14.91 -9.50 -0.25
N GLU A 363 13.90 -10.06 0.39
CA GLU A 363 12.56 -10.22 -0.20
C GLU A 363 11.81 -8.89 -0.33
N ALA A 364 12.27 -7.83 0.34
CA ALA A 364 11.71 -6.49 0.20
C ALA A 364 12.05 -5.84 -1.16
N MET A 365 12.63 -6.58 -2.11
CA MET A 365 12.83 -6.13 -3.47
C MET A 365 11.80 -6.74 -4.42
N VAL A 366 11.06 -5.87 -5.13
CA VAL A 366 10.22 -6.22 -6.27
C VAL A 366 11.03 -5.97 -7.55
N ARG A 367 11.38 -7.03 -8.27
CA ARG A 367 12.11 -6.93 -9.54
C ARG A 367 11.16 -7.06 -10.72
N ILE A 368 11.30 -6.15 -11.67
CA ILE A 368 10.52 -6.09 -12.91
C ILE A 368 11.48 -6.01 -14.09
N ASP A 369 11.40 -6.99 -14.99
CA ASP A 369 12.18 -7.00 -16.22
C ASP A 369 11.46 -6.16 -17.30
N MET A 370 12.07 -5.05 -17.69
CA MET A 370 11.47 -4.13 -18.67
C MET A 370 11.49 -4.68 -20.10
N SER A 371 12.20 -5.79 -20.35
CA SER A 371 12.13 -6.52 -21.63
C SER A 371 10.77 -7.19 -21.84
N GLU A 372 10.03 -7.52 -20.77
CA GLU A 372 8.63 -8.01 -20.88
C GLU A 372 7.66 -6.88 -21.32
N TYR A 373 8.11 -5.63 -21.26
CA TYR A 373 7.32 -4.42 -21.44
C TYR A 373 7.68 -3.63 -22.70
N MET A 374 8.28 -4.29 -23.70
CA MET A 374 8.70 -3.66 -24.96
C MET A 374 7.54 -3.27 -25.87
N GLU A 375 6.40 -3.94 -25.75
CA GLU A 375 5.25 -3.77 -26.65
C GLU A 375 4.14 -2.94 -26.01
N LYS A 376 3.39 -2.21 -26.85
CA LYS A 376 2.29 -1.36 -26.37
C LYS A 376 1.21 -2.13 -25.60
N HIS A 377 0.96 -3.38 -25.98
CA HIS A 377 -0.11 -4.18 -25.38
C HIS A 377 0.27 -4.77 -24.01
N THR A 378 1.56 -4.78 -23.63
CA THR A 378 1.99 -5.28 -22.32
C THR A 378 1.93 -4.22 -21.22
N VAL A 379 1.68 -2.95 -21.57
CA VAL A 379 1.45 -1.85 -20.61
C VAL A 379 0.30 -2.18 -19.66
N SER A 380 -0.76 -2.84 -20.15
CA SER A 380 -1.89 -3.25 -19.30
C SER A 380 -1.54 -4.38 -18.35
N LYS A 381 -0.49 -5.18 -18.59
CA LYS A 381 0.00 -6.16 -17.61
C LYS A 381 0.72 -5.47 -16.45
N PHE A 382 1.36 -4.34 -16.73
CA PHE A 382 2.15 -3.59 -15.76
C PHE A 382 1.25 -2.91 -14.71
N PHE A 383 0.18 -2.24 -15.16
CA PHE A 383 -0.73 -1.44 -14.31
C PHE A 383 -2.15 -2.00 -14.18
N GLY A 384 -2.48 -3.07 -14.89
CA GLY A 384 -3.82 -3.66 -14.93
C GLY A 384 -4.60 -3.28 -16.17
N SER A 385 -5.46 -4.20 -16.62
CA SER A 385 -6.33 -3.97 -17.77
C SER A 385 -7.52 -3.09 -17.38
N PRO A 386 -8.06 -2.26 -18.29
CA PRO A 386 -9.26 -1.48 -18.03
C PRO A 386 -10.53 -2.36 -18.00
N PRO A 387 -11.65 -1.85 -17.45
CA PRO A 387 -12.91 -2.61 -17.37
C PRO A 387 -13.37 -3.12 -18.74
N GLY A 388 -13.70 -4.41 -18.83
CA GLY A 388 -14.18 -5.05 -20.06
C GLY A 388 -13.11 -5.76 -20.89
N TYR A 389 -11.85 -5.79 -20.44
CA TYR A 389 -10.75 -6.53 -21.08
C TYR A 389 -10.38 -7.79 -20.27
N VAL A 390 -9.86 -8.82 -20.96
CA VAL A 390 -9.37 -10.05 -20.32
C VAL A 390 -8.23 -9.71 -19.36
N GLY A 391 -8.30 -10.22 -18.13
CA GLY A 391 -7.32 -9.92 -17.08
C GLY A 391 -7.64 -8.69 -16.23
N PHE A 392 -8.80 -8.04 -16.42
CA PHE A 392 -9.29 -6.96 -15.56
C PHE A 392 -9.27 -7.33 -14.07
N GLU A 393 -9.60 -8.58 -13.72
CA GLU A 393 -9.65 -8.99 -12.31
C GLU A 393 -8.28 -9.17 -11.64
N ASN A 394 -7.20 -9.37 -12.41
CA ASN A 394 -5.89 -9.74 -11.87
C ASN A 394 -5.02 -8.55 -11.43
N GLY A 395 -5.49 -7.30 -11.61
CA GLY A 395 -4.68 -6.11 -11.33
C GLY A 395 -3.43 -6.01 -12.22
N GLY A 396 -2.57 -5.03 -11.95
CA GLY A 396 -1.25 -4.91 -12.60
C GLY A 396 -0.14 -5.56 -11.80
N GLN A 397 0.88 -6.11 -12.47
CA GLN A 397 2.01 -6.75 -11.79
C GLN A 397 2.73 -5.79 -10.83
N LEU A 398 2.99 -4.55 -11.25
CA LEU A 398 3.62 -3.56 -10.38
C LEU A 398 2.66 -3.12 -9.26
N THR A 399 1.43 -2.76 -9.64
CA THR A 399 0.45 -2.18 -8.71
C THR A 399 0.06 -3.15 -7.60
N GLU A 400 -0.12 -4.43 -7.92
CA GLU A 400 -0.41 -5.45 -6.91
C GLU A 400 0.82 -5.73 -6.03
N ALA A 401 2.02 -5.84 -6.61
CA ALA A 401 3.24 -6.09 -5.83
C ALA A 401 3.49 -5.00 -4.77
N VAL A 402 3.31 -3.72 -5.15
CA VAL A 402 3.47 -2.60 -4.21
C VAL A 402 2.31 -2.50 -3.23
N ARG A 403 1.08 -2.84 -3.63
CA ARG A 403 -0.06 -2.90 -2.69
C ARG A 403 0.19 -3.93 -1.58
N HIS A 404 0.79 -5.08 -1.90
CA HIS A 404 1.13 -6.10 -0.91
C HIS A 404 2.38 -5.75 -0.08
N ARG A 405 3.33 -5.00 -0.67
CA ARG A 405 4.59 -4.59 -0.02
C ARG A 405 4.90 -3.12 -0.31
N PRO A 406 4.23 -2.18 0.38
CA PRO A 406 4.38 -0.73 0.12
C PRO A 406 5.73 -0.17 0.60
N HIS A 407 6.41 -0.88 1.51
CA HIS A 407 7.77 -0.57 1.98
C HIS A 407 8.77 -1.51 1.30
N SER A 408 9.22 -1.15 0.08
CA SER A 408 10.06 -2.01 -0.74
C SER A 408 11.02 -1.26 -1.69
N VAL A 409 12.05 -1.96 -2.17
CA VAL A 409 12.84 -1.54 -3.34
C VAL A 409 12.12 -2.03 -4.60
N ILE A 410 11.83 -1.14 -5.54
CA ILE A 410 11.33 -1.50 -6.87
C ILE A 410 12.48 -1.39 -7.87
N LEU A 411 12.90 -2.53 -8.42
CA LEU A 411 13.97 -2.62 -9.39
C LEU A 411 13.40 -2.82 -10.80
N PHE A 412 13.50 -1.79 -11.64
CA PHE A 412 13.22 -1.85 -13.07
C PHE A 412 14.49 -2.16 -13.85
N ASP A 413 14.63 -3.41 -14.29
CA ASP A 413 15.84 -3.89 -14.97
C ASP A 413 15.77 -3.58 -16.48
N GLU A 414 16.86 -3.12 -17.08
CA GLU A 414 16.98 -2.77 -18.51
C GLU A 414 15.93 -1.75 -18.99
N ILE A 415 15.79 -0.64 -18.26
CA ILE A 415 14.76 0.39 -18.47
C ILE A 415 14.71 0.95 -19.91
N GLU A 416 15.81 0.91 -20.65
CA GLU A 416 15.86 1.34 -22.05
C GLU A 416 15.07 0.46 -23.03
N LYS A 417 14.66 -0.75 -22.61
CA LYS A 417 13.86 -1.69 -23.40
C LYS A 417 12.36 -1.40 -23.29
N ALA A 418 11.94 -0.72 -22.23
CA ALA A 418 10.54 -0.41 -21.97
C ALA A 418 9.88 0.36 -23.12
N HIS A 419 8.60 0.06 -23.37
CA HIS A 419 7.77 0.86 -24.25
C HIS A 419 7.58 2.28 -23.68
N ARG A 420 7.47 3.29 -24.56
CA ARG A 420 7.33 4.70 -24.17
C ARG A 420 6.14 4.97 -23.25
N ASP A 421 5.03 4.27 -23.48
CA ASP A 421 3.82 4.42 -22.65
C ASP A 421 4.05 3.96 -21.20
N VAL A 422 4.95 2.99 -20.96
CA VAL A 422 5.34 2.60 -19.59
C VAL A 422 6.13 3.72 -18.93
N LEU A 423 7.10 4.30 -19.64
CA LEU A 423 7.89 5.44 -19.13
C LEU A 423 7.02 6.64 -18.78
N ASN A 424 5.95 6.91 -19.57
CA ASN A 424 5.03 8.00 -19.29
C ASN A 424 4.28 7.81 -17.97
N VAL A 425 3.84 6.58 -17.66
CA VAL A 425 3.19 6.30 -16.38
C VAL A 425 4.21 6.32 -15.23
N MET A 426 5.45 5.88 -15.48
CA MET A 426 6.53 6.02 -14.49
C MET A 426 6.81 7.48 -14.13
N LEU A 427 6.57 8.47 -15.00
CA LEU A 427 6.66 9.88 -14.63
C LEU A 427 5.70 10.22 -13.48
N GLN A 428 4.45 9.76 -13.56
CA GLN A 428 3.45 9.96 -12.49
C GLN A 428 3.91 9.31 -11.19
N LEU A 429 4.49 8.10 -11.26
CA LEU A 429 5.07 7.42 -10.11
C LEU A 429 6.19 8.24 -9.47
N LEU A 430 7.11 8.79 -10.26
CA LEU A 430 8.27 9.54 -9.76
C LEU A 430 7.90 10.94 -9.24
N ASP A 431 6.78 11.50 -9.69
CA ASP A 431 6.29 12.83 -9.34
C ASP A 431 5.32 12.84 -8.17
N ASP A 432 4.25 12.05 -8.28
CA ASP A 432 3.14 12.06 -7.33
C ASP A 432 3.24 10.93 -6.31
N GLY A 433 4.24 10.05 -6.48
CA GLY A 433 4.42 8.87 -5.64
C GLY A 433 3.21 7.95 -5.67
N ARG A 434 2.37 8.06 -6.71
CA ARG A 434 1.08 7.37 -6.80
C ARG A 434 0.79 6.99 -8.24
N VAL A 435 0.18 5.84 -8.42
CA VAL A 435 -0.31 5.40 -9.73
C VAL A 435 -1.72 4.87 -9.58
N THR A 436 -2.60 5.22 -10.52
CA THR A 436 -3.94 4.64 -10.60
C THR A 436 -3.90 3.42 -11.53
N ASP A 437 -4.33 2.27 -11.01
CA ASP A 437 -4.37 1.01 -11.75
C ASP A 437 -5.54 0.95 -12.75
N GLY A 438 -5.60 -0.11 -13.55
CA GLY A 438 -6.68 -0.33 -14.52
C GLY A 438 -8.09 -0.45 -13.92
N LYS A 439 -8.21 -0.68 -12.60
CA LYS A 439 -9.47 -0.74 -11.85
C LYS A 439 -9.88 0.62 -11.29
N GLY A 440 -9.04 1.65 -11.44
CA GLY A 440 -9.26 2.97 -10.84
C GLY A 440 -8.78 3.06 -9.39
N GLN A 441 -8.08 2.05 -8.88
CA GLN A 441 -7.54 2.07 -7.52
C GLN A 441 -6.19 2.77 -7.51
N THR A 442 -5.96 3.64 -6.53
CA THR A 442 -4.68 4.34 -6.39
C THR A 442 -3.74 3.52 -5.52
N VAL A 443 -2.52 3.30 -6.02
CA VAL A 443 -1.44 2.61 -5.30
C VAL A 443 -0.36 3.63 -4.91
N ASP A 444 0.09 3.56 -3.66
CA ASP A 444 1.05 4.49 -3.07
C ASP A 444 2.49 3.93 -3.14
N PHE A 445 3.39 4.72 -3.69
CA PHE A 445 4.81 4.45 -3.88
C PHE A 445 5.71 5.35 -3.02
N LYS A 446 5.15 6.24 -2.19
CA LYS A 446 5.91 7.21 -1.38
C LYS A 446 6.90 6.53 -0.43
N ASN A 447 6.60 5.30 -0.01
CA ASN A 447 7.43 4.49 0.89
C ASN A 447 8.33 3.48 0.15
N THR A 448 8.53 3.65 -1.16
CA THR A 448 9.38 2.79 -1.98
C THR A 448 10.69 3.47 -2.38
N ILE A 449 11.73 2.67 -2.61
CA ILE A 449 12.95 3.12 -3.31
C ILE A 449 12.90 2.61 -4.74
N ILE A 450 12.96 3.51 -5.71
CA ILE A 450 12.90 3.19 -7.13
C ILE A 450 14.31 3.10 -7.70
N ILE A 451 14.68 1.95 -8.26
CA ILE A 451 15.96 1.74 -8.93
C ILE A 451 15.67 1.31 -10.36
N MET A 452 16.29 1.99 -11.31
CA MET A 452 16.26 1.63 -12.72
C MET A 452 17.67 1.24 -13.16
N THR A 453 17.86 0.09 -13.80
CA THR A 453 19.15 -0.26 -14.38
C THR A 453 19.14 0.00 -15.88
N SER A 454 20.29 0.37 -16.42
CA SER A 454 20.50 0.52 -17.84
C SER A 454 21.91 0.10 -18.24
N ASN A 455 22.05 -0.39 -19.47
CA ASN A 455 23.34 -0.69 -20.09
C ASN A 455 23.84 0.46 -21.00
N ILE A 456 23.18 1.62 -20.99
CA ILE A 456 23.63 2.80 -21.73
C ILE A 456 24.97 3.30 -21.17
N GLY A 457 25.83 3.83 -22.04
CA GLY A 457 27.15 4.32 -21.64
C GLY A 457 28.22 3.23 -21.55
N ASP A 458 27.89 1.94 -21.74
CA ASP A 458 28.85 0.83 -21.64
C ASP A 458 30.10 1.05 -22.51
N SER A 459 29.91 1.46 -23.76
CA SER A 459 31.01 1.72 -24.69
C SER A 459 31.91 2.90 -24.31
N VAL A 460 31.34 3.89 -23.62
CA VAL A 460 32.05 5.09 -23.13
C VAL A 460 32.83 4.74 -21.86
N ILE A 461 32.21 4.02 -20.94
CA ILE A 461 32.80 3.57 -19.67
C ILE A 461 33.99 2.64 -19.93
N ALA A 462 33.91 1.80 -20.96
CA ALA A 462 35.05 0.97 -21.40
C ALA A 462 36.29 1.78 -21.83
N ARG A 463 36.13 3.08 -22.11
CA ARG A 463 37.21 4.01 -22.52
C ARG A 463 37.58 5.00 -21.43
N GLU A 464 37.14 4.80 -20.19
CA GLU A 464 37.43 5.69 -19.04
C GLU A 464 38.94 5.98 -18.90
N SER A 465 39.79 4.96 -19.07
CA SER A 465 41.25 5.10 -18.98
C SER A 465 41.86 6.07 -20.01
N ILE A 466 41.14 6.34 -21.11
CA ILE A 466 41.57 7.21 -22.20
C ILE A 466 40.93 8.60 -22.07
N LEU A 467 39.64 8.65 -21.74
CA LEU A 467 38.84 9.89 -21.68
C LEU A 467 39.03 10.67 -20.37
N GLY A 468 39.33 9.97 -19.27
CA GLY A 468 39.24 10.52 -17.92
C GLY A 468 37.80 10.57 -17.41
N SER A 469 37.64 10.61 -16.08
CA SER A 469 36.33 10.46 -15.43
C SER A 469 35.33 11.55 -15.81
N ASP A 470 35.72 12.82 -15.70
CA ASP A 470 34.83 13.97 -16.00
C ASP A 470 34.28 13.96 -17.43
N GLN A 471 35.10 13.53 -18.40
CA GLN A 471 34.67 13.45 -19.80
C GLN A 471 33.78 12.23 -20.03
N MET A 472 34.11 11.09 -19.42
CA MET A 472 33.29 9.87 -19.45
C MET A 472 31.88 10.13 -18.90
N GLU A 473 31.74 10.81 -17.76
CA GLU A 473 30.44 11.16 -17.20
C GLU A 473 29.61 12.07 -18.12
N ARG A 474 30.26 13.04 -18.77
CA ARG A 474 29.58 13.93 -19.73
C ARG A 474 29.08 13.16 -20.95
N GLU A 475 29.90 12.28 -21.51
CA GLU A 475 29.53 11.46 -22.66
C GLU A 475 28.42 10.46 -22.31
N VAL A 476 28.46 9.82 -21.13
CA VAL A 476 27.37 8.97 -20.63
C VAL A 476 26.07 9.78 -20.49
N ALA A 477 26.14 10.99 -19.94
CA ALA A 477 24.97 11.87 -19.82
C ALA A 477 24.39 12.27 -21.19
N GLU A 478 25.23 12.46 -22.20
CA GLU A 478 24.76 12.69 -23.58
C GLU A 478 24.04 11.45 -24.16
N GLU A 479 24.58 10.25 -23.98
CA GLU A 479 23.92 9.02 -24.44
C GLU A 479 22.56 8.82 -23.76
N LEU A 480 22.48 9.07 -22.46
CA LEU A 480 21.22 9.02 -21.71
C LEU A 480 20.20 10.02 -22.26
N ARG A 481 20.59 11.25 -22.56
CA ARG A 481 19.71 12.28 -23.17
C ARG A 481 19.26 11.94 -24.59
N ARG A 482 20.03 11.14 -25.33
CA ARG A 482 19.62 10.65 -26.66
C ARG A 482 18.55 9.56 -26.55
N ARG A 483 18.57 8.77 -25.48
CA ARG A 483 17.63 7.65 -25.29
C ARG A 483 16.38 8.05 -24.50
N PHE A 484 16.53 8.83 -23.45
CA PHE A 484 15.44 9.27 -22.56
C PHE A 484 15.12 10.75 -22.76
N ARG A 485 13.84 11.09 -22.64
CA ARG A 485 13.40 12.49 -22.69
C ARG A 485 13.90 13.23 -21.45
N PRO A 486 14.26 14.52 -21.54
CA PRO A 486 14.71 15.31 -20.39
C PRO A 486 13.73 15.30 -19.22
N GLU A 487 12.42 15.29 -19.52
CA GLU A 487 11.36 15.20 -18.52
C GLU A 487 11.53 13.97 -17.61
N PHE A 488 11.90 12.81 -18.16
CA PHE A 488 12.13 11.59 -17.37
C PHE A 488 13.38 11.69 -16.52
N LEU A 489 14.50 12.10 -17.11
CA LEU A 489 15.78 12.23 -16.40
C LEU A 489 15.69 13.24 -15.24
N ASN A 490 14.94 14.32 -15.41
CA ASN A 490 14.77 15.35 -14.38
C ASN A 490 13.92 14.89 -13.18
N ARG A 491 13.21 13.74 -13.26
CA ARG A 491 12.47 13.15 -12.13
C ARG A 491 13.27 12.10 -11.36
N ILE A 492 14.45 11.77 -11.85
CA ILE A 492 15.39 10.87 -11.20
C ILE A 492 16.23 11.69 -10.25
N ASP A 493 16.34 11.28 -8.98
CA ASP A 493 17.08 12.07 -8.00
C ASP A 493 18.58 12.00 -8.20
N GLU A 494 19.09 10.82 -8.59
CA GLU A 494 20.51 10.60 -8.84
C GLU A 494 20.72 9.61 -10.00
N VAL A 495 21.58 9.98 -10.94
CA VAL A 495 22.10 9.07 -11.99
C VAL A 495 23.46 8.58 -11.52
N ILE A 496 23.61 7.27 -11.42
CA ILE A 496 24.80 6.62 -10.87
C ILE A 496 25.48 5.81 -11.96
N VAL A 497 26.73 6.15 -12.24
CA VAL A 497 27.58 5.47 -13.23
C VAL A 497 28.40 4.39 -12.54
N PHE A 498 28.23 3.14 -12.98
CA PHE A 498 29.00 1.99 -12.52
C PHE A 498 30.20 1.76 -13.43
N ARG A 499 31.37 1.58 -12.82
CA ARG A 499 32.65 1.45 -13.52
C ARG A 499 33.02 -0.01 -13.76
N GLN A 500 33.93 -0.25 -14.70
CA GLN A 500 34.47 -1.58 -14.93
C GLN A 500 35.28 -2.09 -13.72
N LEU A 501 35.16 -3.39 -13.46
CA LEU A 501 35.88 -4.04 -12.38
C LEU A 501 37.33 -4.32 -12.78
N ASN A 502 38.27 -3.92 -11.94
CA ASN A 502 39.69 -4.27 -12.10
C ASN A 502 40.02 -5.64 -11.49
N LYS A 503 41.22 -6.15 -11.76
CA LYS A 503 41.64 -7.48 -11.30
C LYS A 503 41.65 -7.64 -9.77
N MET A 504 42.00 -6.59 -9.02
CA MET A 504 41.99 -6.64 -7.55
C MET A 504 40.56 -6.73 -7.03
N GLN A 505 39.65 -5.94 -7.60
CA GLN A 505 38.23 -5.98 -7.27
C GLN A 505 37.60 -7.33 -7.63
N LEU A 506 37.97 -7.94 -8.75
CA LEU A 506 37.51 -9.29 -9.11
C LEU A 506 37.97 -10.35 -8.10
N MET A 507 39.18 -10.21 -7.55
CA MET A 507 39.68 -11.09 -6.50
C MET A 507 38.84 -11.00 -5.23
N GLU A 508 38.53 -9.78 -4.78
CA GLU A 508 37.66 -9.55 -3.62
C GLU A 508 36.25 -10.11 -3.84
N ILE A 509 35.70 -10.00 -5.06
CA ILE A 509 34.40 -10.58 -5.42
C ILE A 509 34.43 -12.11 -5.33
N VAL A 510 35.52 -12.74 -5.80
CA VAL A 510 35.70 -14.19 -5.68
C VAL A 510 35.72 -14.59 -4.20
N ASP A 511 36.43 -13.85 -3.34
CA ASP A 511 36.45 -14.12 -1.90
C ASP A 511 35.05 -14.06 -1.27
N ILE A 512 34.25 -13.05 -1.64
CA ILE A 512 32.86 -12.93 -1.19
C ILE A 512 32.02 -14.13 -1.64
N MET A 513 32.15 -14.56 -2.90
CA MET A 513 31.41 -15.71 -3.43
C MET A 513 31.82 -17.04 -2.79
N LEU A 514 33.10 -17.21 -2.47
CA LEU A 514 33.62 -18.43 -1.84
C LEU A 514 33.15 -18.57 -0.38
N LYS A 515 32.83 -17.47 0.30
CA LYS A 515 32.33 -17.50 1.68
C LYS A 515 31.09 -18.38 1.86
N GLU A 516 30.13 -18.31 0.93
CA GLU A 516 28.93 -19.17 0.93
C GLU A 516 29.27 -20.66 0.80
N ILE A 517 30.42 -20.99 0.19
CA ILE A 517 30.89 -22.38 0.02
C ILE A 517 31.64 -22.83 1.27
N TYR A 518 32.48 -21.97 1.85
CA TYR A 518 33.17 -22.23 3.12
C TYR A 518 32.18 -22.57 4.22
N GLU A 519 31.14 -21.76 4.42
CA GLU A 519 30.12 -22.00 5.45
C GLU A 519 29.37 -23.34 5.23
N ARG A 520 29.10 -23.71 3.96
CA ARG A 520 28.43 -24.98 3.62
C ARG A 520 29.31 -26.22 3.85
N LEU A 521 30.62 -26.11 3.62
CA LEU A 521 31.57 -27.21 3.83
C LEU A 521 31.98 -27.33 5.31
N GLU A 522 32.12 -26.21 6.01
CA GLU A 522 32.36 -26.19 7.45
C GLU A 522 31.22 -26.85 8.22
N ALA A 523 29.97 -26.65 7.80
CA ALA A 523 28.80 -27.37 8.34
C ALA A 523 28.85 -28.89 8.15
N LYS A 524 29.73 -29.38 7.26
CA LYS A 524 30.05 -30.81 7.06
C LYS A 524 31.40 -31.19 7.67
N SER A 525 31.94 -30.34 8.55
CA SER A 525 33.26 -30.47 9.17
C SER A 525 34.40 -30.59 8.15
N ILE A 526 34.29 -29.98 6.98
CA ILE A 526 35.35 -29.93 5.96
C ILE A 526 35.91 -28.51 5.92
N ASP A 527 37.21 -28.36 6.17
CA ASP A 527 37.89 -27.08 6.12
C ASP A 527 38.45 -26.82 4.72
N LEU A 528 37.89 -25.84 4.00
CA LEU A 528 38.29 -25.53 2.62
C LEU A 528 39.17 -24.28 2.58
N THR A 529 40.39 -24.44 2.08
CA THR A 529 41.31 -23.35 1.73
C THR A 529 41.39 -23.19 0.22
N VAL A 530 41.32 -21.96 -0.30
CA VAL A 530 41.51 -21.67 -1.72
C VAL A 530 42.68 -20.71 -1.90
N THR A 531 43.67 -21.13 -2.68
CA THR A 531 44.90 -20.35 -2.93
C THR A 531 44.68 -19.20 -3.91
N ASP A 532 45.58 -18.21 -3.89
CA ASP A 532 45.51 -17.07 -4.82
C ASP A 532 45.71 -17.47 -6.28
N THR A 533 46.50 -18.51 -6.53
CA THR A 533 46.70 -19.14 -7.84
C THR A 533 45.40 -19.72 -8.38
N PHE A 534 44.64 -20.43 -7.55
CA PHE A 534 43.32 -20.92 -7.94
C PHE A 534 42.31 -19.79 -8.16
N LYS A 535 42.29 -18.76 -7.30
CA LYS A 535 41.41 -17.60 -7.49
C LYS A 535 41.71 -16.86 -8.79
N LYS A 536 42.98 -16.71 -9.17
CA LYS A 536 43.36 -16.15 -10.49
C LYS A 536 42.81 -16.99 -11.63
N LYS A 537 42.89 -18.32 -11.54
CA LYS A 537 42.31 -19.24 -12.53
C LYS A 537 40.78 -19.06 -12.63
N LEU A 538 40.08 -18.91 -11.50
CA LEU A 538 38.65 -18.60 -11.48
C LEU A 538 38.32 -17.30 -12.22
N ILE A 539 39.14 -16.25 -12.04
CA ILE A 539 38.98 -14.98 -12.74
C ILE A 539 39.26 -15.14 -14.24
N GLU A 540 40.33 -15.82 -14.63
CA GLU A 540 40.66 -16.05 -16.04
C GLU A 540 39.56 -16.78 -16.80
N GLU A 541 38.91 -17.76 -16.17
CA GLU A 541 37.83 -18.56 -16.76
C GLU A 541 36.44 -17.92 -16.59
N GLY A 542 36.28 -17.05 -15.60
CA GLY A 542 34.98 -16.54 -15.15
C GLY A 542 34.76 -15.03 -15.33
N TYR A 543 35.76 -14.27 -15.78
CA TYR A 543 35.62 -12.86 -16.13
C TYR A 543 35.60 -12.65 -17.64
N ASN A 544 34.65 -11.84 -18.11
CA ASN A 544 34.59 -11.37 -19.49
C ASN A 544 34.23 -9.88 -19.49
N PRO A 545 34.97 -9.01 -20.20
CA PRO A 545 34.66 -7.57 -20.26
C PRO A 545 33.20 -7.26 -20.66
N SER A 546 32.58 -8.07 -21.52
CA SER A 546 31.18 -7.90 -21.93
C SER A 546 30.14 -8.33 -20.88
N TYR A 547 30.51 -9.22 -19.96
CA TYR A 547 29.59 -9.83 -18.99
C TYR A 547 29.97 -9.58 -17.52
N GLY A 548 31.07 -8.86 -17.27
CA GLY A 548 31.59 -8.54 -15.95
C GLY A 548 31.88 -9.79 -15.12
N ALA A 549 31.54 -9.71 -13.82
CA ALA A 549 31.71 -10.79 -12.84
C ALA A 549 30.64 -11.90 -12.95
N ARG A 550 29.63 -11.76 -13.81
CA ARG A 550 28.49 -12.69 -13.90
C ARG A 550 28.89 -14.16 -14.15
N PRO A 551 29.89 -14.46 -15.00
CA PRO A 551 30.30 -15.85 -15.21
C PRO A 551 31.11 -16.47 -14.05
N LEU A 552 31.60 -15.68 -13.09
CA LEU A 552 32.41 -16.18 -11.97
C LEU A 552 31.69 -17.28 -11.17
N ARG A 553 30.40 -17.11 -10.88
CA ARG A 553 29.63 -18.13 -10.14
C ARG A 553 29.60 -19.47 -10.89
N ARG A 554 29.53 -19.44 -12.23
CA ARG A 554 29.61 -20.66 -13.05
C ARG A 554 31.02 -21.26 -13.05
N ALA A 555 32.06 -20.42 -13.09
CA ALA A 555 33.44 -20.88 -13.00
C ALA A 555 33.72 -21.54 -11.64
N ILE A 556 33.23 -20.96 -10.54
CA ILE A 556 33.31 -21.53 -9.19
C ILE A 556 32.56 -22.87 -9.12
N GLY A 557 31.32 -22.93 -9.63
CA GLY A 557 30.56 -24.18 -9.67
C GLY A 557 31.33 -25.29 -10.40
N ARG A 558 31.80 -25.00 -11.63
CA ARG A 558 32.51 -25.98 -12.47
C ARG A 558 33.88 -26.40 -11.92
N LEU A 559 34.68 -25.44 -11.46
CA LEU A 559 36.08 -25.70 -11.11
C LEU A 559 36.27 -26.06 -9.65
N LEU A 560 35.34 -25.71 -8.78
CA LEU A 560 35.42 -25.98 -7.34
C LEU A 560 34.29 -26.88 -6.86
N GLU A 561 33.03 -26.49 -7.00
CA GLU A 561 31.92 -27.26 -6.41
C GLU A 561 31.82 -28.66 -7.02
N ASP A 562 31.91 -28.80 -8.35
CA ASP A 562 31.84 -30.09 -9.05
C ASP A 562 32.99 -31.01 -8.63
N ASN A 563 34.23 -30.49 -8.57
CA ASN A 563 35.41 -31.26 -8.15
C ASN A 563 35.33 -31.70 -6.68
N VAL A 564 34.91 -30.80 -5.78
CA VAL A 564 34.75 -31.14 -4.35
C VAL A 564 33.63 -32.16 -4.17
N ALA A 565 32.51 -32.02 -4.88
CA ALA A 565 31.39 -32.97 -4.82
C ALA A 565 31.80 -34.37 -5.29
N GLU A 566 32.53 -34.47 -6.40
CA GLU A 566 33.04 -35.75 -6.91
C GLU A 566 33.97 -36.45 -5.90
N LEU A 567 34.89 -35.70 -5.29
CA LEU A 567 35.82 -36.22 -4.29
C LEU A 567 35.13 -36.66 -2.98
N ILE A 568 34.07 -35.98 -2.58
CA ILE A 568 33.22 -36.41 -1.45
C ILE A 568 32.49 -37.71 -1.80
N LEU A 569 31.89 -37.81 -3.00
CA LEU A 569 31.13 -38.99 -3.43
C LEU A 569 31.99 -40.24 -3.62
N THR A 570 33.24 -40.06 -4.05
CA THR A 570 34.23 -41.13 -4.21
C THR A 570 34.94 -41.50 -2.89
N GLY A 571 34.71 -40.73 -1.82
CA GLY A 571 35.20 -41.00 -0.46
C GLY A 571 36.63 -40.51 -0.17
N TYR A 572 37.23 -39.71 -1.06
CA TYR A 572 38.56 -39.11 -0.89
C TYR A 572 38.56 -37.89 0.02
N ILE A 573 37.43 -37.17 0.13
CA ILE A 573 37.20 -36.13 1.14
C ILE A 573 36.16 -36.66 2.13
N GLN A 574 36.51 -36.64 3.39
CA GLN A 574 35.69 -37.11 4.50
C GLN A 574 35.46 -36.00 5.53
N GLU A 575 34.53 -36.25 6.45
CA GLU A 575 34.27 -35.36 7.57
C GLU A 575 35.53 -35.23 8.46
N GLY A 576 35.95 -34.00 8.73
CA GLY A 576 37.15 -33.66 9.51
C GLY A 576 38.39 -33.34 8.66
N ASP A 577 38.31 -33.45 7.33
CA ASP A 577 39.46 -33.20 6.45
C ASP A 577 39.67 -31.70 6.16
N SER A 578 40.94 -31.31 6.00
CA SER A 578 41.33 -30.01 5.44
C SER A 578 41.67 -30.14 3.96
N VAL A 579 40.93 -29.43 3.11
CA VAL A 579 41.03 -29.46 1.66
C VAL A 579 41.59 -28.13 1.15
N THR A 580 42.63 -28.16 0.32
CA THR A 580 43.19 -26.98 -0.35
C THR A 580 43.04 -27.10 -1.85
N MET A 581 42.35 -26.13 -2.46
CA MET A 581 42.23 -25.98 -3.91
C MET A 581 43.35 -25.09 -4.45
N ASP A 582 44.12 -25.60 -5.40
CA ASP A 582 45.25 -24.91 -6.02
C ASP A 582 45.31 -25.12 -7.55
N CYS A 583 46.22 -24.44 -8.23
CA CYS A 583 46.55 -24.67 -9.63
C CYS A 583 48.06 -24.92 -9.83
N ASP A 584 48.40 -25.87 -10.70
CA ASP A 584 49.79 -26.12 -11.09
C ASP A 584 50.33 -25.01 -12.00
N SER A 585 51.62 -25.08 -12.35
CA SER A 585 52.26 -24.15 -13.29
C SER A 585 51.68 -24.19 -14.71
N GLY A 586 50.93 -25.24 -15.07
CA GLY A 586 50.21 -25.39 -16.33
C GLY A 586 48.76 -24.86 -16.28
N GLY A 587 48.28 -24.45 -15.11
CA GLY A 587 46.91 -24.00 -14.89
C GLY A 587 45.87 -25.12 -14.73
N ASN A 588 46.31 -26.35 -14.42
CA ASN A 588 45.44 -27.47 -14.05
C ASN A 588 45.07 -27.39 -12.57
N VAL A 589 43.88 -27.84 -12.21
CA VAL A 589 43.39 -27.81 -10.82
C VAL A 589 44.06 -28.92 -10.02
N ILE A 590 44.60 -28.57 -8.84
CA ILE A 590 45.14 -29.52 -7.88
C ILE A 590 44.29 -29.46 -6.61
N VAL A 591 44.03 -30.62 -6.01
CA VAL A 591 43.35 -30.72 -4.71
C VAL A 591 44.25 -31.41 -3.71
N TYR A 592 44.60 -30.69 -2.64
CA TYR A 592 45.32 -31.27 -1.51
C TYR A 592 44.32 -31.59 -0.40
N CYS A 593 44.18 -32.86 -0.04
CA CYS A 593 43.40 -33.28 1.12
C CYS A 593 44.36 -33.68 2.25
N ARG A 594 44.14 -33.19 3.46
CA ARG A 594 44.83 -33.63 4.68
C ARG A 594 43.81 -34.22 5.65
N GLY A 595 43.72 -35.55 5.62
CA GLY A 595 43.01 -36.40 6.58
C GLY A 595 43.95 -37.43 7.22
N ASN A 596 43.42 -38.36 8.03
CA ASN A 596 44.16 -39.39 8.79
C ASN A 596 45.00 -40.40 7.96
N GLY A 597 45.31 -40.11 6.69
CA GLY A 597 46.27 -40.84 5.86
C GLY A 597 46.06 -40.53 4.38
N TYR A 598 47.16 -40.17 3.69
CA TYR A 598 47.38 -39.93 2.25
C TYR A 598 47.48 -38.47 1.76
N ASP A 599 48.58 -38.22 1.03
CA ASP A 599 49.04 -36.96 0.43
C ASP A 599 48.58 -36.82 -1.03
N SER A 600 48.08 -35.62 -1.37
CA SER A 600 47.97 -34.99 -2.71
C SER A 600 47.35 -35.78 -3.88
N LEU A 601 46.28 -35.25 -4.48
CA LEU A 601 45.74 -35.74 -5.75
C LEU A 601 45.81 -34.64 -6.83
N LEU A 602 46.38 -34.97 -7.99
CA LEU A 602 46.29 -34.18 -9.22
C LEU A 602 45.05 -34.67 -9.98
N ILE A 603 44.13 -33.76 -10.33
CA ILE A 603 42.93 -34.06 -11.12
C ILE A 603 43.09 -33.53 -12.54
#